data_AF-A0A7X8L1H4-F1
#
_entry.id   AF-A0A7X8L1H4-F1
#
_cell.length_a   1.000
_cell.length_b   1.000
_cell.length_c   1.000
_cell.angle_alpha   90.00
_cell.angle_beta   90.00
_cell.angle_gamma   90.00
#
_symmetry.space_group_name_H-M   'P 1'
#
loop_
_entity.id
_entity.type
_entity.pdbx_description
1 polymer ?
#
loop_
_entity_poly.entity_id
_entity_poly.type
_entity_poly.pdbx_seq_one_letter_code
_entity_poly.pdbx_strand_id
1 'polypeptide(L)'
;MKHRRILAIVLLATLLVGCSLSTRIQDITPQTVSSTSEKAKDKITKPQDKPLEGKANDDAAIIASVELAYMDFLNNQRPLIIDKAHVPDEADQIEDNLYYGFPYGEYSYEELKATIADLEMTEADVKYALVDFGHDGVGKLVARFESVDPSYLSQTLVIKYIDDKLYLTHAYSDGYRSYGKLYTSGLLETGGSMGAGASVRLVQEIDGEGKAHVLFKEYIYFGTFADSIVYELTDANEPLQWILSEQASESELCVRVYIEGDGDELKIAADNWHGDSVVKAKEEAFVDELVDLGAVLVSQEAMDALTFLPTDQLAEVTWVEWESAPDSDRADSLAGDPFEYLYIDVASPEFLTHKEEYIECVVDDGEYQIPVFLQTEIPLTDVSIYRLTMDHVDESGTAIFHGETECNLPELNIQKSLVIRMTMVGTVPNVGIGYSLGEQRYTYGIAMSGMDGSLYLEDIIIE
;
A
#
# COMPACT_ATOMS: atom_id res chain seq x y z
N MET A 1 -11.23 40.28 47.65
CA MET A 1 -11.16 40.52 49.12
C MET A 1 -11.62 39.26 49.87
N LYS A 2 -11.33 39.16 51.18
CA LYS A 2 -11.82 38.18 52.20
C LYS A 2 -12.98 37.27 51.72
N HIS A 3 -12.89 35.94 51.66
CA HIS A 3 -12.84 34.95 52.78
C HIS A 3 -12.49 33.54 52.17
N ARG A 4 -11.97 32.46 52.81
CA ARG A 4 -11.59 32.04 54.19
C ARG A 4 -12.73 31.93 55.23
N ARG A 5 -13.04 30.78 55.85
CA ARG A 5 -12.33 29.48 56.00
C ARG A 5 -13.25 28.46 56.73
N ILE A 6 -12.94 27.15 56.72
CA ILE A 6 -13.26 26.13 57.78
C ILE A 6 -14.78 25.78 57.96
N LEU A 7 -15.24 24.62 58.47
CA LEU A 7 -14.78 23.21 58.59
C LEU A 7 -15.89 22.45 59.38
N ALA A 8 -16.33 21.24 58.97
CA ALA A 8 -17.05 20.31 59.86
C ALA A 8 -16.96 18.85 59.37
N ILE A 9 -16.65 17.91 60.27
CA ILE A 9 -16.61 16.46 60.02
C ILE A 9 -17.54 15.75 61.02
N VAL A 10 -18.34 14.79 60.52
CA VAL A 10 -19.20 13.82 61.25
C VAL A 10 -19.66 12.78 60.18
N LEU A 11 -19.79 11.47 60.40
CA LEU A 11 -19.67 10.62 61.62
C LEU A 11 -18.95 9.28 61.27
N LEU A 12 -18.95 8.34 62.22
CA LEU A 12 -18.65 6.90 62.07
C LEU A 12 -19.76 6.19 61.24
N ALA A 13 -19.55 5.11 60.47
CA ALA A 13 -18.71 3.90 60.57
C ALA A 13 -19.37 2.69 61.28
N THR A 14 -19.34 1.53 60.60
CA THR A 14 -19.65 0.17 61.11
C THR A 14 -18.65 -0.83 60.53
N LEU A 15 -18.39 -1.95 61.21
CA LEU A 15 -17.25 -2.83 60.99
C LEU A 15 -17.62 -4.31 60.76
N LEU A 16 -16.85 -4.96 59.88
CA LEU A 16 -16.38 -6.36 59.91
C LEU A 16 -17.38 -7.54 60.02
N VAL A 17 -17.19 -8.55 59.16
CA VAL A 17 -16.58 -9.89 59.44
C VAL A 17 -16.78 -10.74 58.18
N GLY A 18 -15.71 -11.13 57.46
CA GLY A 18 -15.08 -12.46 57.59
C GLY A 18 -15.21 -13.23 56.26
N CYS A 19 -14.41 -14.24 55.92
CA CYS A 19 -13.26 -14.86 56.59
C CYS A 19 -12.20 -15.26 55.54
N SER A 20 -10.93 -15.31 55.92
CA SER A 20 -9.86 -15.91 55.11
C SER A 20 -9.69 -17.40 55.43
N LEU A 21 -9.22 -18.18 54.45
CA LEU A 21 -8.72 -19.54 54.69
C LEU A 21 -7.41 -19.75 53.90
N SER A 22 -6.31 -19.96 54.60
CA SER A 22 -5.01 -20.27 54.00
C SER A 22 -4.83 -21.79 53.95
N THR A 23 -4.47 -22.33 52.78
CA THR A 23 -4.17 -23.77 52.63
C THR A 23 -2.86 -23.99 51.88
N ARG A 24 -1.75 -23.88 52.63
CA ARG A 24 -0.55 -24.72 52.56
C ARG A 24 -0.28 -25.47 51.24
N ILE A 25 0.72 -24.98 50.49
CA ILE A 25 1.35 -25.72 49.38
C ILE A 25 2.00 -27.02 49.92
N GLN A 26 1.93 -28.09 49.13
CA GLN A 26 2.81 -29.26 49.23
C GLN A 26 3.36 -29.61 47.85
N ASP A 27 4.64 -29.96 47.79
CA ASP A 27 5.31 -30.36 46.54
C ASP A 27 4.77 -31.69 45.99
N ILE A 28 4.54 -31.75 44.69
CA ILE A 28 4.32 -33.00 43.95
C ILE A 28 5.17 -32.99 42.68
N THR A 29 6.15 -33.90 42.64
CA THR A 29 7.00 -34.15 41.46
C THR A 29 6.19 -34.81 40.33
N PRO A 30 6.46 -34.53 39.04
CA PRO A 30 5.64 -35.05 37.95
C PRO A 30 5.59 -36.58 37.89
N GLN A 31 4.38 -37.15 37.79
CA GLN A 31 4.18 -38.54 37.39
C GLN A 31 3.67 -38.62 35.95
N THR A 32 4.49 -39.19 35.07
CA THR A 32 4.08 -39.61 33.73
C THR A 32 3.07 -40.75 33.84
N VAL A 33 1.83 -40.55 33.39
CA VAL A 33 0.82 -41.61 33.28
C VAL A 33 0.27 -41.63 31.86
N SER A 34 0.45 -42.76 31.18
CA SER A 34 -0.19 -43.04 29.90
C SER A 34 -1.62 -43.54 30.11
N SER A 35 -2.57 -43.05 29.32
CA SER A 35 -3.96 -43.55 29.31
C SER A 35 -4.47 -43.70 27.87
N THR A 36 -4.51 -44.95 27.40
CA THR A 36 -5.16 -45.31 26.13
C THR A 36 -6.67 -45.47 26.35
N SER A 37 -7.49 -44.85 25.49
CA SER A 37 -8.94 -45.07 25.40
C SER A 37 -9.37 -44.72 23.98
N GLU A 38 -9.30 -45.65 23.03
CA GLU A 38 -10.31 -46.68 22.72
C GLU A 38 -11.59 -46.10 22.06
N LYS A 39 -12.11 -46.81 21.05
CA LYS A 39 -12.87 -46.20 19.94
C LYS A 39 -14.38 -46.34 20.08
N ALA A 40 -15.10 -45.23 20.06
CA ALA A 40 -16.45 -45.20 19.51
C ALA A 40 -16.36 -45.18 17.97
N LYS A 41 -17.01 -46.13 17.29
CA LYS A 41 -17.17 -46.11 15.83
C LYS A 41 -18.57 -45.63 15.49
N ASP A 42 -18.71 -44.37 15.09
CA ASP A 42 -19.96 -43.92 14.47
C ASP A 42 -19.97 -44.18 12.96
N LYS A 43 -21.17 -44.39 12.41
CA LYS A 43 -21.37 -45.13 11.17
C LYS A 43 -21.71 -44.21 10.00
N ILE A 44 -20.74 -43.39 9.58
CA ILE A 44 -20.85 -42.51 8.41
C ILE A 44 -21.29 -43.35 7.20
N THR A 45 -22.52 -43.12 6.76
CA THR A 45 -23.12 -43.78 5.60
C THR A 45 -22.87 -42.87 4.41
N LYS A 46 -22.01 -43.31 3.47
CA LYS A 46 -21.79 -42.57 2.22
C LYS A 46 -23.13 -42.34 1.52
N PRO A 47 -23.46 -41.10 1.09
CA PRO A 47 -24.42 -40.90 0.03
C PRO A 47 -24.00 -41.73 -1.19
N GLN A 48 -24.96 -42.28 -1.93
CA GLN A 48 -24.69 -42.79 -3.27
C GLN A 48 -24.89 -41.65 -4.25
N ASP A 49 -23.83 -41.28 -4.95
CA ASP A 49 -23.89 -40.29 -6.01
C ASP A 49 -24.84 -40.77 -7.12
N LYS A 50 -25.97 -40.08 -7.25
CA LYS A 50 -26.70 -40.02 -8.52
C LYS A 50 -26.07 -38.90 -9.35
N PRO A 51 -25.83 -39.09 -10.65
CA PRO A 51 -25.46 -37.99 -11.53
C PRO A 51 -26.49 -36.86 -11.45
N LEU A 52 -26.04 -35.65 -11.09
CA LEU A 52 -26.82 -34.42 -11.17
C LEU A 52 -26.75 -33.85 -12.59
N GLU A 53 -27.21 -34.65 -13.56
CA GLU A 53 -27.41 -34.22 -14.94
C GLU A 53 -28.54 -33.16 -14.99
N GLY A 54 -28.16 -31.90 -14.74
CA GLY A 54 -29.07 -30.76 -14.75
C GLY A 54 -28.47 -29.44 -14.21
N LYS A 55 -27.64 -29.48 -13.15
CA LYS A 55 -27.22 -28.26 -12.44
C LYS A 55 -26.26 -27.34 -13.22
N ALA A 56 -25.20 -27.91 -13.79
CA ALA A 56 -24.07 -27.14 -14.34
C ALA A 56 -24.43 -26.16 -15.48
N ASN A 57 -25.63 -26.27 -16.07
CA ASN A 57 -26.11 -25.37 -17.10
C ASN A 57 -26.86 -24.15 -16.55
N ASP A 58 -27.35 -24.22 -15.30
CA ASP A 58 -27.92 -23.09 -14.57
C ASP A 58 -26.79 -22.28 -13.90
N ASP A 59 -25.84 -22.98 -13.27
CA ASP A 59 -24.70 -22.38 -12.56
C ASP A 59 -23.86 -21.49 -13.53
N ALA A 60 -23.57 -21.97 -14.75
CA ALA A 60 -22.85 -21.22 -15.78
C ALA A 60 -23.63 -20.00 -16.33
N ALA A 61 -24.97 -20.06 -16.33
CA ALA A 61 -25.80 -18.91 -16.74
C ALA A 61 -25.82 -17.82 -15.66
N ILE A 62 -25.74 -18.20 -14.39
CA ILE A 62 -25.59 -17.27 -13.26
C ILE A 62 -24.24 -16.55 -13.36
N ILE A 63 -23.12 -17.29 -13.51
CA ILE A 63 -21.77 -16.71 -13.66
C ILE A 63 -21.74 -15.70 -14.80
N ALA A 64 -22.22 -16.06 -15.99
CA ALA A 64 -22.26 -15.14 -17.14
C ALA A 64 -23.14 -13.90 -16.90
N SER A 65 -24.19 -13.99 -16.08
CA SER A 65 -25.01 -12.82 -15.71
C SER A 65 -24.33 -11.90 -14.68
N VAL A 66 -23.50 -12.47 -13.79
CA VAL A 66 -22.67 -11.73 -12.82
C VAL A 66 -21.55 -10.99 -13.54
N GLU A 67 -20.83 -11.67 -14.43
CA GLU A 67 -19.79 -11.06 -15.28
C GLU A 67 -20.36 -9.94 -16.16
N LEU A 68 -21.53 -10.15 -16.78
CA LEU A 68 -22.22 -9.11 -17.54
C LEU A 68 -22.57 -7.91 -16.65
N ALA A 69 -23.07 -8.13 -15.43
CA ALA A 69 -23.39 -7.02 -14.52
C ALA A 69 -22.16 -6.19 -14.11
N TYR A 70 -21.00 -6.81 -13.93
CA TYR A 70 -19.74 -6.10 -13.72
C TYR A 70 -19.32 -5.27 -14.94
N MET A 71 -19.47 -5.84 -16.14
CA MET A 71 -19.20 -5.12 -17.40
C MET A 71 -20.21 -4.01 -17.65
N ASP A 72 -21.49 -4.17 -17.28
CA ASP A 72 -22.49 -3.10 -17.34
C ASP A 72 -22.02 -1.89 -16.50
N PHE A 73 -21.39 -2.11 -15.34
CA PHE A 73 -20.86 -1.04 -14.50
C PHE A 73 -19.67 -0.34 -15.15
N LEU A 74 -18.64 -1.09 -15.56
CA LEU A 74 -17.45 -0.51 -16.21
C LEU A 74 -17.78 0.24 -17.51
N ASN A 75 -18.85 -0.15 -18.23
CA ASN A 75 -19.38 0.57 -19.40
C ASN A 75 -20.37 1.71 -19.03
N ASN A 76 -20.45 2.11 -17.77
CA ASN A 76 -21.32 3.17 -17.25
C ASN A 76 -22.85 2.96 -17.41
N GLN A 77 -23.29 1.69 -17.48
CA GLN A 77 -24.69 1.29 -17.73
C GLN A 77 -25.43 0.78 -16.48
N ARG A 78 -24.71 0.41 -15.42
CA ARG A 78 -25.25 -0.06 -14.13
C ARG A 78 -24.52 0.63 -12.96
N PRO A 79 -25.22 1.13 -11.93
CA PRO A 79 -24.55 1.76 -10.79
C PRO A 79 -23.98 0.74 -9.79
N LEU A 80 -22.89 1.13 -9.14
CA LEU A 80 -22.38 0.55 -7.90
C LEU A 80 -23.09 1.17 -6.69
N ILE A 81 -23.35 0.38 -5.65
CA ILE A 81 -23.93 0.86 -4.39
C ILE A 81 -22.86 0.85 -3.30
N ILE A 82 -22.65 1.99 -2.66
CA ILE A 82 -21.84 2.14 -1.45
C ILE A 82 -22.81 2.26 -0.28
N ASP A 83 -22.98 1.16 0.45
CA ASP A 83 -23.87 1.11 1.62
C ASP A 83 -23.14 1.57 2.89
N LYS A 84 -23.86 2.30 3.75
CA LYS A 84 -23.34 2.92 4.98
C LYS A 84 -22.71 1.92 5.96
N ALA A 85 -23.06 0.64 5.87
CA ALA A 85 -22.42 -0.43 6.63
C ALA A 85 -20.91 -0.66 6.33
N HIS A 86 -20.36 0.00 5.31
CA HIS A 86 -18.93 -0.06 4.93
C HIS A 86 -18.17 1.24 5.24
N VAL A 87 -18.80 2.19 5.94
CA VAL A 87 -18.19 3.44 6.42
C VAL A 87 -18.05 3.35 7.94
N PRO A 88 -16.90 3.71 8.55
CA PRO A 88 -16.76 3.69 10.00
C PRO A 88 -17.71 4.68 10.69
N ASP A 89 -18.26 4.31 11.85
CA ASP A 89 -19.28 5.07 12.60
C ASP A 89 -18.88 6.53 12.93
N GLU A 90 -17.59 6.86 12.90
CA GLU A 90 -17.09 8.21 13.18
C GLU A 90 -17.25 9.21 12.03
N ALA A 91 -17.36 8.73 10.77
CA ALA A 91 -17.53 9.59 9.60
C ALA A 91 -18.84 10.39 9.62
N ASP A 92 -19.85 9.91 10.35
CA ASP A 92 -21.16 10.55 10.54
C ASP A 92 -21.09 11.90 11.30
N GLN A 93 -19.91 12.28 11.83
CA GLN A 93 -19.74 13.45 12.69
C GLN A 93 -18.98 14.63 12.05
N ILE A 94 -18.47 14.51 10.82
CA ILE A 94 -17.73 15.59 10.15
C ILE A 94 -18.14 15.69 8.67
N GLU A 95 -19.07 16.62 8.36
CA GLU A 95 -19.66 16.80 7.02
C GLU A 95 -18.65 17.12 5.89
N ASP A 96 -17.43 17.55 6.23
CA ASP A 96 -16.38 17.97 5.28
C ASP A 96 -15.24 16.95 5.08
N ASN A 97 -15.25 15.77 5.72
CA ASN A 97 -14.03 14.97 5.89
C ASN A 97 -13.89 13.77 4.93
N LEU A 98 -13.56 14.06 3.67
CA LEU A 98 -13.21 13.07 2.63
C LEU A 98 -12.07 12.10 3.03
N TYR A 99 -11.25 12.48 4.02
CA TYR A 99 -10.10 11.73 4.54
C TYR A 99 -10.41 10.30 5.06
N TYR A 100 -11.68 9.92 5.15
CA TYR A 100 -12.15 8.61 5.63
C TYR A 100 -12.90 7.78 4.57
N GLY A 101 -12.82 8.16 3.28
CA GLY A 101 -13.28 7.36 2.15
C GLY A 101 -14.63 7.80 1.56
N PHE A 102 -15.26 6.90 0.82
CA PHE A 102 -16.39 7.21 -0.06
C PHE A 102 -17.69 7.53 0.69
N PRO A 103 -18.42 8.60 0.30
CA PRO A 103 -19.80 8.81 0.75
C PRO A 103 -20.71 7.63 0.36
N TYR A 104 -21.77 7.38 1.14
CA TYR A 104 -22.77 6.39 0.80
C TYR A 104 -23.68 6.87 -0.34
N GLY A 105 -24.01 6.00 -1.29
CA GLY A 105 -24.76 6.37 -2.48
C GLY A 105 -24.90 5.27 -3.53
N GLU A 106 -25.57 5.59 -4.65
CA GLU A 106 -25.49 4.84 -5.90
C GLU A 106 -24.64 5.66 -6.87
N TYR A 107 -23.58 5.08 -7.43
CA TYR A 107 -22.58 5.72 -8.29
C TYR A 107 -22.53 5.03 -9.66
N SER A 108 -22.62 5.79 -10.75
CA SER A 108 -22.14 5.30 -12.04
C SER A 108 -20.59 5.23 -12.07
N TYR A 109 -20.00 4.56 -13.05
CA TYR A 109 -18.54 4.40 -13.15
C TYR A 109 -17.83 5.75 -13.32
N GLU A 110 -18.35 6.64 -14.16
CA GLU A 110 -17.76 7.97 -14.36
C GLU A 110 -17.91 8.86 -13.10
N GLU A 111 -19.04 8.79 -12.40
CA GLU A 111 -19.22 9.49 -11.12
C GLU A 111 -18.26 8.97 -10.04
N LEU A 112 -17.98 7.66 -10.02
CA LEU A 112 -17.02 7.08 -9.09
C LEU A 112 -15.57 7.42 -9.46
N LYS A 113 -15.21 7.38 -10.75
CA LYS A 113 -13.88 7.80 -11.23
C LYS A 113 -13.62 9.27 -10.90
N ALA A 114 -14.58 10.15 -11.13
CA ALA A 114 -14.49 11.56 -10.74
C ALA A 114 -14.39 11.74 -9.21
N THR A 115 -15.15 10.98 -8.43
CA THR A 115 -15.09 11.02 -6.95
C THR A 115 -13.72 10.57 -6.43
N ILE A 116 -13.09 9.56 -7.05
CA ILE A 116 -11.73 9.12 -6.72
C ILE A 116 -10.71 10.19 -7.11
N ALA A 117 -10.87 10.84 -8.27
CA ALA A 117 -9.97 11.89 -8.72
C ALA A 117 -10.02 13.15 -7.83
N ASP A 118 -11.22 13.55 -7.38
CA ASP A 118 -11.41 14.63 -6.39
C ASP A 118 -10.85 14.26 -5.00
N LEU A 119 -10.91 12.99 -4.62
CA LEU A 119 -10.40 12.47 -3.34
C LEU A 119 -8.87 12.42 -3.30
N GLU A 120 -8.25 11.86 -4.34
CA GLU A 120 -6.81 11.64 -4.43
C GLU A 120 -6.05 12.77 -5.16
N MET A 121 -6.75 13.84 -5.56
CA MET A 121 -6.20 15.04 -6.21
C MET A 121 -5.46 14.78 -7.55
N THR A 122 -5.83 13.71 -8.24
CA THR A 122 -5.09 13.12 -9.37
C THR A 122 -6.05 12.46 -10.36
N GLU A 123 -5.71 12.35 -11.65
CA GLU A 123 -6.46 11.45 -12.54
C GLU A 123 -6.07 9.98 -12.28
N ALA A 124 -6.95 9.04 -12.66
CA ALA A 124 -6.71 7.63 -12.44
C ALA A 124 -6.97 6.80 -13.71
N ASP A 125 -5.99 6.01 -14.13
CA ASP A 125 -6.21 4.91 -15.05
C ASP A 125 -6.92 3.76 -14.32
N VAL A 126 -7.66 2.93 -15.08
CA VAL A 126 -8.49 1.88 -14.49
C VAL A 126 -8.06 0.53 -15.03
N LYS A 127 -7.89 -0.42 -14.12
CA LYS A 127 -7.69 -1.84 -14.43
C LYS A 127 -8.47 -2.71 -13.47
N TYR A 128 -8.80 -3.92 -13.91
CA TYR A 128 -9.69 -4.79 -13.16
C TYR A 128 -9.24 -6.24 -13.17
N ALA A 129 -9.83 -7.04 -12.29
CA ALA A 129 -9.74 -8.49 -12.29
C ALA A 129 -11.06 -9.11 -11.84
N LEU A 130 -11.27 -10.37 -12.19
CA LEU A 130 -12.37 -11.20 -11.69
C LEU A 130 -11.77 -12.31 -10.83
N VAL A 131 -11.97 -12.24 -9.51
CA VAL A 131 -11.26 -13.11 -8.55
C VAL A 131 -12.26 -13.87 -7.70
N ASP A 132 -12.11 -15.19 -7.60
CA ASP A 132 -12.99 -16.05 -6.79
C ASP A 132 -12.36 -16.42 -5.44
N PHE A 133 -12.43 -15.47 -4.52
CA PHE A 133 -12.04 -15.63 -3.11
C PHE A 133 -12.83 -16.71 -2.36
N GLY A 134 -14.05 -17.04 -2.81
CA GLY A 134 -14.90 -18.06 -2.17
C GLY A 134 -14.61 -19.48 -2.63
N HIS A 135 -13.89 -19.63 -3.75
CA HIS A 135 -13.75 -20.88 -4.50
C HIS A 135 -15.13 -21.51 -4.83
N ASP A 136 -16.13 -20.66 -5.04
CA ASP A 136 -17.54 -21.00 -5.30
C ASP A 136 -17.88 -21.04 -6.80
N GLY A 137 -16.95 -20.61 -7.66
CA GLY A 137 -17.07 -20.50 -9.11
C GLY A 137 -17.57 -19.15 -9.61
N VAL A 138 -17.91 -18.21 -8.72
CA VAL A 138 -18.43 -16.88 -9.08
C VAL A 138 -17.38 -15.83 -8.76
N GLY A 139 -16.78 -15.22 -9.79
CA GLY A 139 -15.83 -14.13 -9.61
C GLY A 139 -16.44 -12.90 -8.92
N LYS A 140 -15.62 -12.22 -8.13
CA LYS A 140 -15.89 -10.90 -7.52
C LYS A 140 -15.10 -9.88 -8.36
N LEU A 141 -15.70 -8.74 -8.71
CA LEU A 141 -15.00 -7.71 -9.47
C LEU A 141 -14.04 -6.97 -8.52
N VAL A 142 -12.76 -6.98 -8.86
CA VAL A 142 -11.79 -6.07 -8.26
C VAL A 142 -11.50 -4.98 -9.29
N ALA A 143 -11.72 -3.72 -8.93
CA ALA A 143 -11.44 -2.57 -9.78
C ALA A 143 -10.41 -1.67 -9.09
N ARG A 144 -9.28 -1.42 -9.76
CA ARG A 144 -8.22 -0.54 -9.29
C ARG A 144 -8.20 0.72 -10.15
N PHE A 145 -8.35 1.85 -9.48
CA PHE A 145 -8.17 3.19 -10.00
C PHE A 145 -6.76 3.60 -9.60
N GLU A 146 -5.82 3.46 -10.54
CA GLU A 146 -4.39 3.70 -10.33
C GLU A 146 -4.06 5.15 -10.68
N SER A 147 -3.49 5.89 -9.72
CA SER A 147 -3.13 7.30 -9.93
C SER A 147 -2.10 7.46 -11.03
N VAL A 148 -2.33 8.41 -11.94
CA VAL A 148 -1.35 8.76 -13.00
C VAL A 148 -0.10 9.46 -12.43
N ASP A 149 -0.21 10.08 -11.25
CA ASP A 149 0.92 10.61 -10.47
C ASP A 149 1.20 9.70 -9.25
N PRO A 150 2.38 9.02 -9.17
CA PRO A 150 2.72 8.14 -8.04
C PRO A 150 2.93 8.89 -6.71
N SER A 151 2.85 10.22 -6.70
CA SER A 151 2.83 11.08 -5.50
C SER A 151 1.52 11.00 -4.72
N TYR A 152 0.46 10.40 -5.28
CA TYR A 152 -0.84 10.22 -4.65
C TYR A 152 -1.19 8.72 -4.49
N LEU A 153 -2.36 8.41 -3.93
CA LEU A 153 -2.80 7.03 -3.74
C LEU A 153 -3.65 6.54 -4.92
N SER A 154 -3.54 5.23 -5.16
CA SER A 154 -4.45 4.43 -5.97
C SER A 154 -5.55 3.85 -5.07
N GLN A 155 -6.76 3.75 -5.58
CA GLN A 155 -7.92 3.20 -4.88
C GLN A 155 -8.31 1.83 -5.47
N THR A 156 -8.33 0.78 -4.64
CA THR A 156 -8.71 -0.57 -5.06
C THR A 156 -10.00 -1.01 -4.38
N LEU A 157 -11.00 -1.38 -5.19
CA LEU A 157 -12.38 -1.66 -4.77
C LEU A 157 -12.73 -3.12 -5.03
N VAL A 158 -13.40 -3.77 -4.06
CA VAL A 158 -13.95 -5.12 -4.18
C VAL A 158 -15.47 -5.07 -4.25
N ILE A 159 -16.01 -5.48 -5.39
CA ILE A 159 -17.40 -5.30 -5.79
C ILE A 159 -18.07 -6.67 -5.95
N LYS A 160 -19.18 -6.88 -5.24
CA LYS A 160 -19.98 -8.11 -5.28
C LYS A 160 -21.36 -7.86 -5.90
N TYR A 161 -21.79 -8.77 -6.78
CA TYR A 161 -23.17 -8.81 -7.28
C TYR A 161 -24.11 -9.53 -6.29
N ILE A 162 -25.21 -8.89 -5.91
CA ILE A 162 -26.23 -9.40 -4.99
C ILE A 162 -27.61 -8.91 -5.46
N ASP A 163 -28.58 -9.81 -5.63
CA ASP A 163 -29.99 -9.50 -5.96
C ASP A 163 -30.19 -8.45 -7.08
N ASP A 164 -29.47 -8.63 -8.20
CA ASP A 164 -29.44 -7.74 -9.38
C ASP A 164 -28.86 -6.32 -9.17
N LYS A 165 -28.12 -6.15 -8.08
CA LYS A 165 -27.37 -4.93 -7.73
C LYS A 165 -25.89 -5.24 -7.53
N LEU A 166 -25.06 -4.20 -7.64
CA LEU A 166 -23.63 -4.25 -7.30
C LEU A 166 -23.40 -3.51 -5.99
N TYR A 167 -22.58 -4.08 -5.12
CA TYR A 167 -22.22 -3.51 -3.82
C TYR A 167 -20.72 -3.42 -3.66
N LEU A 168 -20.23 -2.29 -3.16
CA LEU A 168 -18.89 -2.20 -2.61
C LEU A 168 -18.86 -2.99 -1.29
N THR A 169 -17.94 -3.94 -1.18
CA THR A 169 -17.84 -4.88 -0.04
C THR A 169 -16.55 -4.70 0.76
N HIS A 170 -15.49 -4.25 0.09
CA HIS A 170 -14.25 -3.78 0.70
C HIS A 170 -13.57 -2.77 -0.23
N ALA A 171 -12.76 -1.87 0.33
CA ALA A 171 -11.90 -0.95 -0.40
C ALA A 171 -10.61 -0.73 0.40
N TYR A 172 -9.50 -0.49 -0.29
CA TYR A 172 -8.24 -0.09 0.30
C TYR A 172 -7.47 0.85 -0.65
N SER A 173 -6.60 1.67 -0.09
CA SER A 173 -5.69 2.54 -0.84
C SER A 173 -4.22 2.13 -0.66
N ASP A 174 -3.42 2.39 -1.69
CA ASP A 174 -1.97 2.18 -1.70
C ASP A 174 -1.29 3.10 -2.74
N GLY A 175 0.05 3.10 -2.83
CA GLY A 175 0.80 4.18 -3.48
C GLY A 175 1.38 5.14 -2.45
N TYR A 176 1.96 6.28 -2.86
CA TYR A 176 2.63 7.27 -2.00
C TYR A 176 3.15 6.77 -0.64
N ARG A 177 4.35 6.16 -0.62
CA ARG A 177 5.01 5.58 0.57
C ARG A 177 4.28 4.39 1.24
N SER A 178 3.26 3.85 0.60
CA SER A 178 2.55 2.62 0.96
C SER A 178 2.42 1.67 -0.25
N TYR A 179 2.04 0.42 -0.01
CA TYR A 179 1.87 -0.62 -1.02
C TYR A 179 0.65 -1.49 -0.67
N GLY A 180 0.03 -2.08 -1.71
CA GLY A 180 -1.05 -3.04 -1.59
C GLY A 180 -0.85 -4.21 -2.55
N LYS A 181 -0.89 -5.43 -2.03
CA LYS A 181 -0.72 -6.68 -2.77
C LYS A 181 -1.93 -7.57 -2.54
N LEU A 182 -2.75 -7.71 -3.58
CA LEU A 182 -3.90 -8.60 -3.58
C LEU A 182 -3.55 -9.92 -4.28
N TYR A 183 -3.83 -11.02 -3.61
CA TYR A 183 -3.53 -12.37 -4.07
C TYR A 183 -4.80 -13.10 -4.52
N THR A 184 -4.68 -14.03 -5.47
CA THR A 184 -5.81 -14.83 -5.97
C THR A 184 -6.41 -15.78 -4.92
N SER A 185 -5.74 -15.92 -3.78
CA SER A 185 -6.20 -16.63 -2.59
C SER A 185 -7.22 -15.86 -1.75
N GLY A 186 -7.37 -14.54 -1.96
CA GLY A 186 -8.09 -13.65 -1.07
C GLY A 186 -7.20 -12.99 -0.01
N LEU A 187 -5.93 -13.39 0.14
CA LEU A 187 -5.00 -12.63 0.96
C LEU A 187 -4.81 -11.22 0.37
N LEU A 188 -4.83 -10.23 1.24
CA LEU A 188 -4.45 -8.84 0.98
C LEU A 188 -3.35 -8.47 1.96
N GLU A 189 -2.18 -8.09 1.45
CA GLU A 189 -1.10 -7.49 2.23
C GLU A 189 -0.98 -6.01 1.87
N THR A 190 -1.28 -5.12 2.81
CA THR A 190 -1.02 -3.68 2.70
C THR A 190 0.05 -3.25 3.69
N GLY A 191 0.73 -2.14 3.42
CA GLY A 191 1.72 -1.62 4.37
C GLY A 191 2.37 -0.34 3.89
N GLY A 192 3.23 0.26 4.71
CA GLY A 192 3.87 1.53 4.36
C GLY A 192 4.65 2.18 5.50
N SER A 193 5.18 3.37 5.22
CA SER A 193 5.92 4.18 6.18
C SER A 193 4.98 5.05 7.02
N MET A 194 4.96 4.84 8.33
CA MET A 194 4.21 5.68 9.29
C MET A 194 4.98 6.95 9.69
N GLY A 195 6.17 7.18 9.15
CA GLY A 195 7.05 8.29 9.54
C GLY A 195 8.53 7.96 9.36
N ALA A 196 9.39 8.78 9.97
CA ALA A 196 10.85 8.68 9.82
C ALA A 196 11.49 7.49 10.55
N GLY A 197 10.76 6.78 11.42
CA GLY A 197 11.27 5.65 12.19
C GLY A 197 10.21 4.60 12.54
N ALA A 198 9.17 4.48 11.71
CA ALA A 198 8.16 3.43 11.85
C ALA A 198 7.57 3.00 10.51
N SER A 199 7.26 1.72 10.37
CA SER A 199 6.49 1.14 9.26
C SER A 199 5.42 0.19 9.76
N VAL A 200 4.37 -0.01 8.96
CA VAL A 200 3.25 -0.92 9.23
C VAL A 200 3.09 -1.92 8.08
N ARG A 201 2.60 -3.10 8.41
CA ARG A 201 2.20 -4.18 7.50
C ARG A 201 0.91 -4.81 8.06
N LEU A 202 -0.17 -4.75 7.30
CA LEU A 202 -1.48 -5.28 7.62
C LEU A 202 -1.77 -6.44 6.67
N VAL A 203 -2.09 -7.62 7.21
CA VAL A 203 -2.51 -8.77 6.42
C VAL A 203 -3.96 -9.11 6.73
N GLN A 204 -4.75 -9.24 5.67
CA GLN A 204 -6.18 -9.54 5.72
C GLN A 204 -6.52 -10.73 4.80
N GLU A 205 -7.61 -11.41 5.10
CA GLU A 205 -8.24 -12.40 4.21
C GLU A 205 -9.58 -11.82 3.73
N ILE A 206 -9.74 -11.66 2.42
CA ILE A 206 -11.00 -11.28 1.77
C ILE A 206 -11.78 -12.57 1.50
N ASP A 207 -12.98 -12.68 2.07
CA ASP A 207 -13.80 -13.90 1.96
C ASP A 207 -14.67 -13.95 0.68
N GLY A 208 -15.42 -15.06 0.51
CA GLY A 208 -16.40 -15.22 -0.57
C GLY A 208 -17.60 -14.23 -0.52
N GLU A 209 -17.76 -13.49 0.58
CA GLU A 209 -18.70 -12.36 0.70
C GLU A 209 -18.06 -11.02 0.29
N GLY A 210 -16.77 -11.00 -0.07
CA GLY A 210 -16.02 -9.80 -0.46
C GLY A 210 -15.52 -8.99 0.75
N LYS A 211 -15.57 -9.55 1.96
CA LYS A 211 -15.25 -8.86 3.20
C LYS A 211 -13.84 -9.21 3.67
N ALA A 212 -13.05 -8.18 3.97
CA ALA A 212 -11.73 -8.34 4.56
C ALA A 212 -11.80 -8.59 6.07
N HIS A 213 -11.18 -9.67 6.54
CA HIS A 213 -10.97 -9.99 7.95
C HIS A 213 -9.49 -9.79 8.26
N VAL A 214 -9.15 -9.09 9.34
CA VAL A 214 -7.73 -8.93 9.74
C VAL A 214 -7.19 -10.27 10.23
N LEU A 215 -6.08 -10.72 9.64
CA LEU A 215 -5.31 -11.85 10.14
C LEU A 215 -4.30 -11.37 11.19
N PHE A 216 -3.50 -10.36 10.85
CA PHE A 216 -2.64 -9.66 11.80
C PHE A 216 -2.24 -8.26 11.33
N LYS A 217 -1.81 -7.44 12.30
CA LYS A 217 -1.07 -6.20 12.10
C LYS A 217 0.35 -6.40 12.62
N GLU A 218 1.35 -6.06 11.81
CA GLU A 218 2.76 -5.98 12.16
C GLU A 218 3.22 -4.53 12.07
N TYR A 219 3.82 -4.01 13.15
CA TYR A 219 4.46 -2.70 13.17
C TYR A 219 5.94 -2.87 13.47
N ILE A 220 6.79 -2.03 12.86
CA ILE A 220 8.23 -2.04 13.09
C ILE A 220 8.65 -0.62 13.44
N TYR A 221 9.20 -0.43 14.63
CA TYR A 221 9.66 0.86 15.14
C TYR A 221 11.18 0.85 15.36
N PHE A 222 11.82 1.98 15.09
CA PHE A 222 13.29 2.11 15.06
C PHE A 222 13.81 3.22 15.99
N GLY A 223 14.87 2.91 16.74
CA GLY A 223 15.62 3.86 17.57
C GLY A 223 14.76 4.49 18.68
N THR A 224 14.57 5.80 18.63
CA THR A 224 13.72 6.52 19.59
C THR A 224 12.24 6.25 19.40
N PHE A 225 11.80 5.99 18.17
CA PHE A 225 10.37 5.86 17.81
C PHE A 225 9.72 4.58 18.35
N ALA A 226 10.50 3.66 18.92
CA ALA A 226 9.97 2.53 19.68
C ALA A 226 9.13 2.97 20.89
N ASP A 227 9.30 4.21 21.37
CA ASP A 227 8.45 4.81 22.41
C ASP A 227 6.96 4.87 22.05
N SER A 228 6.64 4.82 20.75
CA SER A 228 5.28 4.96 20.24
C SER A 228 4.45 3.68 20.37
N ILE A 229 5.07 2.55 20.74
CA ILE A 229 4.39 1.27 21.04
C ILE A 229 3.43 1.42 22.24
N VAL A 230 3.64 2.40 23.10
CA VAL A 230 2.80 2.63 24.30
C VAL A 230 1.36 3.04 23.96
N TYR A 231 1.12 3.55 22.74
CA TYR A 231 -0.23 3.85 22.23
C TYR A 231 -1.00 2.56 21.89
N GLU A 232 -0.31 1.50 21.44
CA GLU A 232 -0.91 0.19 21.15
C GLU A 232 -1.15 -0.64 22.42
N LEU A 233 -0.50 -0.30 23.54
CA LEU A 233 -0.62 -0.98 24.83
C LEU A 233 -1.57 -0.32 25.83
N THR A 234 -1.88 0.99 25.69
CA THR A 234 -2.60 1.73 26.75
C THR A 234 -3.51 2.84 26.21
N ASP A 235 -4.71 2.95 26.79
CA ASP A 235 -5.61 4.13 26.67
C ASP A 235 -5.02 5.44 27.24
N ALA A 236 -3.76 5.45 27.69
CA ALA A 236 -3.25 6.34 28.74
C ALA A 236 -2.00 7.15 28.31
N ASN A 237 -2.20 8.11 27.41
CA ASN A 237 -1.22 8.98 26.72
C ASN A 237 0.02 9.57 27.44
N GLU A 238 0.25 9.45 28.76
CA GLU A 238 1.21 10.30 29.49
C GLU A 238 2.34 9.64 30.34
N PRO A 239 2.28 8.40 30.87
CA PRO A 239 3.30 7.94 31.82
C PRO A 239 4.65 7.45 31.26
N LEU A 240 4.77 7.14 29.96
CA LEU A 240 5.84 6.24 29.46
C LEU A 240 6.83 6.86 28.47
N GLN A 241 6.42 7.89 27.71
CA GLN A 241 7.24 8.51 26.65
C GLN A 241 8.64 8.94 27.12
N TRP A 242 8.79 9.32 28.40
CA TRP A 242 10.05 9.85 28.96
C TRP A 242 11.21 8.84 28.97
N ILE A 243 10.94 7.52 28.99
CA ILE A 243 11.98 6.49 29.23
C ILE A 243 13.03 6.49 28.11
N LEU A 244 12.61 6.54 26.84
CA LEU A 244 13.51 6.67 25.69
C LEU A 244 13.77 8.14 25.32
N SER A 245 12.72 8.98 25.29
CA SER A 245 12.82 10.34 24.72
C SER A 245 13.74 11.29 25.48
N GLU A 246 13.89 11.16 26.82
CA GLU A 246 14.84 12.00 27.56
C GLU A 246 16.32 11.60 27.36
N GLN A 247 16.60 10.38 26.87
CA GLN A 247 17.87 9.71 27.20
C GLN A 247 18.50 8.80 26.15
N ALA A 248 17.90 8.62 24.97
CA ALA A 248 18.42 7.70 23.95
C ALA A 248 18.25 8.21 22.50
N SER A 249 18.68 9.44 22.20
CA SER A 249 18.85 9.90 20.80
C SER A 249 19.92 9.12 20.00
N GLU A 250 20.59 8.17 20.65
CA GLU A 250 21.58 7.23 20.14
C GLU A 250 21.03 5.78 20.17
N SER A 251 19.71 5.59 20.41
CA SER A 251 19.05 4.28 20.37
C SER A 251 19.15 3.67 18.97
N GLU A 252 19.63 2.44 18.88
CA GLU A 252 19.62 1.64 17.66
C GLU A 252 18.51 0.57 17.67
N LEU A 253 17.90 0.33 18.84
CA LEU A 253 16.83 -0.64 19.08
C LEU A 253 15.78 -0.69 17.96
N CYS A 254 15.58 -1.87 17.40
CA CYS A 254 14.43 -2.20 16.55
C CYS A 254 13.43 -3.00 17.39
N VAL A 255 12.14 -2.68 17.28
CA VAL A 255 11.07 -3.46 17.91
C VAL A 255 9.99 -3.75 16.90
N ARG A 256 9.76 -5.05 16.65
CA ARG A 256 8.61 -5.58 15.91
C ARG A 256 7.47 -5.82 16.89
N VAL A 257 6.28 -5.38 16.51
CA VAL A 257 5.02 -5.56 17.24
C VAL A 257 4.08 -6.38 16.37
N TYR A 258 3.38 -7.34 16.95
CA TYR A 258 2.39 -8.17 16.28
C TYR A 258 1.09 -8.20 17.08
N ILE A 259 -0.02 -7.96 16.39
CA ILE A 259 -1.39 -8.01 16.92
C ILE A 259 -2.20 -8.96 16.05
N GLU A 260 -2.82 -9.97 16.66
CA GLU A 260 -3.60 -11.01 15.97
C GLU A 260 -5.04 -10.54 15.76
N GLY A 261 -5.46 -10.35 14.50
CA GLY A 261 -6.76 -9.80 14.15
C GLY A 261 -7.08 -8.44 14.82
N ASP A 262 -8.15 -8.46 15.63
CA ASP A 262 -8.59 -7.37 16.51
C ASP A 262 -8.48 -7.79 18.00
N GLY A 263 -7.50 -8.64 18.33
CA GLY A 263 -7.29 -9.19 19.67
C GLY A 263 -6.39 -8.35 20.58
N ASP A 264 -6.69 -8.36 21.89
CA ASP A 264 -6.00 -7.57 22.91
C ASP A 264 -4.53 -8.02 23.20
N GLU A 265 -4.06 -9.15 22.67
CA GLU A 265 -2.73 -9.72 23.00
C GLU A 265 -1.63 -9.26 22.03
N LEU A 266 -1.00 -8.14 22.37
CA LEU A 266 0.15 -7.58 21.68
C LEU A 266 1.43 -8.37 21.99
N LYS A 267 2.10 -8.88 20.95
CA LYS A 267 3.36 -9.62 21.02
C LYS A 267 4.51 -8.73 20.52
N ILE A 268 5.67 -8.74 21.18
CA ILE A 268 6.85 -7.94 20.77
C ILE A 268 8.09 -8.79 20.55
N ALA A 269 8.94 -8.40 19.59
CA ALA A 269 10.28 -8.94 19.41
C ALA A 269 11.27 -7.79 19.22
N ALA A 270 12.28 -7.72 20.10
CA ALA A 270 13.28 -6.65 20.12
C ALA A 270 14.64 -7.12 19.57
N ASP A 271 15.25 -6.32 18.71
CA ASP A 271 16.55 -6.55 18.09
C ASP A 271 17.32 -5.24 17.81
N ASN A 272 18.41 -5.32 17.04
CA ASN A 272 19.34 -4.21 16.77
C ASN A 272 19.82 -3.39 17.99
N TRP A 273 19.91 -4.04 19.16
CA TRP A 273 20.37 -3.44 20.42
C TRP A 273 21.72 -2.69 20.28
N HIS A 274 21.80 -1.48 20.83
CA HIS A 274 22.95 -0.59 20.69
C HIS A 274 24.24 -1.19 21.30
N GLY A 275 25.38 -0.88 20.67
CA GLY A 275 26.68 -1.43 21.04
C GLY A 275 27.25 -0.97 22.40
N ASP A 276 26.84 0.21 22.89
CA ASP A 276 27.24 0.68 24.24
C ASP A 276 26.32 0.11 25.34
N SER A 277 26.96 -0.49 26.35
CA SER A 277 26.29 -1.15 27.48
C SER A 277 25.40 -0.26 28.36
N VAL A 278 25.61 1.07 28.37
CA VAL A 278 24.79 2.01 29.15
C VAL A 278 23.54 2.43 28.38
N VAL A 279 23.60 2.49 27.05
CA VAL A 279 22.40 2.66 26.21
C VAL A 279 21.59 1.36 26.19
N LYS A 280 22.24 0.21 25.94
CA LYS A 280 21.57 -1.10 25.91
C LYS A 280 20.83 -1.44 27.20
N ALA A 281 21.38 -1.07 28.36
CA ALA A 281 20.69 -1.27 29.64
C ALA A 281 19.41 -0.42 29.80
N LYS A 282 19.22 0.64 29.01
CA LYS A 282 17.95 1.40 28.92
C LYS A 282 17.00 0.77 27.91
N GLU A 283 17.51 0.31 26.77
CA GLU A 283 16.73 -0.45 25.79
C GLU A 283 16.12 -1.71 26.44
N GLU A 284 16.93 -2.45 27.22
CA GLU A 284 16.50 -3.63 27.98
C GLU A 284 15.42 -3.25 29.01
N ALA A 285 15.63 -2.19 29.80
CA ALA A 285 14.65 -1.72 30.78
C ALA A 285 13.35 -1.18 30.14
N PHE A 286 13.42 -0.61 28.93
CA PHE A 286 12.23 -0.21 28.17
C PHE A 286 11.42 -1.42 27.70
N VAL A 287 12.07 -2.46 27.18
CA VAL A 287 11.40 -3.71 26.79
C VAL A 287 10.82 -4.44 28.00
N ASP A 288 11.50 -4.44 29.14
CA ASP A 288 10.95 -4.96 30.40
C ASP A 288 9.68 -4.20 30.85
N GLU A 289 9.64 -2.86 30.74
CA GLU A 289 8.46 -2.04 31.04
C GLU A 289 7.29 -2.35 30.07
N LEU A 290 7.54 -2.54 28.77
CA LEU A 290 6.51 -2.98 27.82
C LEU A 290 5.88 -4.33 28.25
N VAL A 291 6.69 -5.26 28.79
CA VAL A 291 6.20 -6.55 29.30
C VAL A 291 5.40 -6.40 30.60
N ASP A 292 5.84 -5.55 31.54
CA ASP A 292 5.09 -5.26 32.77
C ASP A 292 3.75 -4.54 32.50
N LEU A 293 3.62 -3.85 31.35
CA LEU A 293 2.37 -3.27 30.84
C LEU A 293 1.44 -4.31 30.17
N GLY A 294 1.94 -5.49 29.81
CA GLY A 294 1.16 -6.59 29.24
C GLY A 294 1.66 -7.15 27.90
N ALA A 295 2.71 -6.58 27.30
CA ALA A 295 3.25 -7.10 26.05
C ALA A 295 3.87 -8.49 26.22
N VAL A 296 3.65 -9.39 25.26
CA VAL A 296 4.27 -10.73 25.27
C VAL A 296 5.57 -10.70 24.48
N LEU A 297 6.71 -10.64 25.18
CA LEU A 297 8.04 -10.72 24.55
C LEU A 297 8.29 -12.13 23.98
N VAL A 298 8.53 -12.19 22.67
CA VAL A 298 8.86 -13.40 21.89
C VAL A 298 10.23 -13.28 21.21
N SER A 299 10.80 -14.41 20.78
CA SER A 299 12.02 -14.41 19.97
C SER A 299 11.74 -13.98 18.53
N GLN A 300 12.74 -13.45 17.82
CA GLN A 300 12.61 -13.12 16.40
C GLN A 300 12.16 -14.32 15.54
N GLU A 301 12.69 -15.53 15.79
CA GLU A 301 12.25 -16.78 15.13
C GLU A 301 10.74 -17.07 15.35
N ALA A 302 10.18 -16.70 16.51
CA ALA A 302 8.75 -16.83 16.78
C ALA A 302 7.93 -15.71 16.12
N MET A 303 8.48 -14.49 16.03
CA MET A 303 7.87 -13.39 15.29
C MET A 303 7.83 -13.67 13.78
N ASP A 304 8.92 -14.19 13.21
CA ASP A 304 8.99 -14.66 11.82
C ASP A 304 7.93 -15.74 11.55
N ALA A 305 7.74 -16.68 12.48
CA ALA A 305 6.72 -17.73 12.36
C ALA A 305 5.28 -17.23 12.51
N LEU A 306 5.04 -16.11 13.21
CA LEU A 306 3.73 -15.45 13.34
C LEU A 306 3.40 -14.58 12.11
N THR A 307 4.42 -14.00 11.48
CA THR A 307 4.30 -13.05 10.36
C THR A 307 4.45 -13.70 8.97
N PHE A 308 4.70 -15.01 8.94
CA PHE A 308 4.93 -15.81 7.73
C PHE A 308 3.64 -16.06 6.93
N LEU A 309 3.68 -15.76 5.63
CA LEU A 309 2.60 -16.09 4.69
C LEU A 309 2.95 -17.32 3.83
N PRO A 310 2.03 -18.29 3.64
CA PRO A 310 2.28 -19.47 2.82
C PRO A 310 2.50 -19.10 1.34
N THR A 311 3.67 -19.45 0.79
CA THR A 311 4.07 -19.04 -0.58
C THR A 311 3.17 -19.58 -1.69
N ASP A 312 2.42 -20.67 -1.43
CA ASP A 312 1.40 -21.22 -2.33
C ASP A 312 0.11 -20.39 -2.39
N GLN A 313 -0.06 -19.43 -1.47
CA GLN A 313 -1.16 -18.46 -1.45
C GLN A 313 -0.77 -17.09 -2.03
N LEU A 314 0.51 -16.86 -2.34
CA LEU A 314 1.08 -15.57 -2.78
C LEU A 314 1.12 -15.40 -4.32
N ALA A 315 0.15 -15.95 -5.04
CA ALA A 315 -0.03 -15.66 -6.47
C ALA A 315 -0.79 -14.33 -6.62
N GLU A 316 -0.10 -13.26 -7.02
CA GLU A 316 -0.71 -11.92 -7.17
C GLU A 316 -1.77 -11.91 -8.28
N VAL A 317 -2.80 -11.08 -8.09
CA VAL A 317 -3.90 -10.91 -9.05
C VAL A 317 -3.37 -10.39 -10.40
N THR A 318 -3.78 -11.05 -11.49
CA THR A 318 -3.49 -10.59 -12.85
C THR A 318 -4.53 -9.54 -13.25
N TRP A 319 -4.06 -8.31 -13.46
CA TRP A 319 -4.89 -7.19 -13.90
C TRP A 319 -5.14 -7.22 -15.41
N VAL A 320 -6.25 -6.62 -15.81
CA VAL A 320 -6.64 -6.33 -17.20
C VAL A 320 -6.95 -4.84 -17.28
N GLU A 321 -6.25 -4.12 -18.15
CA GLU A 321 -6.47 -2.69 -18.37
C GLU A 321 -7.89 -2.43 -18.89
N TRP A 322 -8.53 -1.36 -18.38
CA TRP A 322 -9.86 -0.91 -18.79
C TRP A 322 -9.75 0.30 -19.72
N GLU A 323 -9.46 0.04 -20.98
CA GLU A 323 -9.79 0.98 -22.06
C GLU A 323 -11.31 1.19 -22.04
N SER A 324 -11.77 2.37 -21.58
CA SER A 324 -13.18 2.73 -21.68
C SER A 324 -13.60 2.74 -23.15
N ALA A 325 -14.81 2.23 -23.43
CA ALA A 325 -15.31 2.15 -24.79
C ALA A 325 -15.20 3.54 -25.47
N PRO A 326 -14.53 3.66 -26.62
CA PRO A 326 -14.04 4.95 -27.12
C PRO A 326 -15.20 5.91 -27.33
N ASP A 327 -15.20 6.96 -26.51
CA ASP A 327 -16.27 7.96 -26.46
C ASP A 327 -16.47 8.56 -27.86
N SER A 328 -17.70 8.49 -28.38
CA SER A 328 -17.98 8.76 -29.80
C SER A 328 -17.66 10.19 -30.21
N ASP A 329 -17.56 11.08 -29.22
CA ASP A 329 -17.34 12.50 -29.38
C ASP A 329 -15.85 12.88 -29.18
N ARG A 330 -14.99 11.96 -28.71
CA ARG A 330 -13.52 12.16 -28.54
C ARG A 330 -12.72 12.05 -29.85
N ALA A 331 -13.39 11.72 -30.96
CA ALA A 331 -12.76 11.48 -32.27
C ALA A 331 -12.12 12.72 -32.94
N ASP A 332 -12.43 13.94 -32.48
CA ASP A 332 -11.93 15.20 -33.07
C ASP A 332 -10.68 15.79 -32.38
N SER A 333 -10.17 15.19 -31.29
CA SER A 333 -8.99 15.67 -30.56
C SER A 333 -7.74 14.81 -30.80
N LEU A 334 -7.06 15.00 -31.94
CA LEU A 334 -5.67 14.53 -32.15
C LEU A 334 -4.65 15.39 -31.39
N ALA A 335 -4.83 15.43 -30.07
CA ALA A 335 -3.96 16.05 -29.08
C ALA A 335 -3.93 15.11 -27.85
N GLY A 336 -3.41 13.90 -28.06
CA GLY A 336 -3.03 13.01 -26.97
C GLY A 336 -1.84 13.58 -26.20
N ASP A 337 -1.62 13.07 -24.99
CA ASP A 337 -0.52 13.52 -24.15
C ASP A 337 0.82 13.13 -24.79
N PRO A 338 1.78 14.06 -24.98
CA PRO A 338 3.13 13.72 -25.46
C PRO A 338 3.87 12.66 -24.60
N PHE A 339 3.56 12.53 -23.31
CA PHE A 339 4.14 11.51 -22.43
C PHE A 339 3.76 10.07 -22.83
N GLU A 340 2.58 9.85 -23.45
CA GLU A 340 2.05 8.53 -23.85
C GLU A 340 3.02 7.75 -24.77
N TYR A 341 3.92 8.46 -25.48
CA TYR A 341 4.74 7.88 -26.55
C TYR A 341 6.24 7.74 -26.24
N LEU A 342 6.72 8.05 -25.03
CA LEU A 342 8.17 8.06 -24.73
C LEU A 342 8.52 7.34 -23.42
N TYR A 343 9.01 6.10 -23.53
CA TYR A 343 9.50 5.29 -22.41
C TYR A 343 10.96 5.62 -22.05
N ILE A 344 11.26 5.71 -20.75
CA ILE A 344 12.59 5.97 -20.19
C ILE A 344 12.94 4.96 -19.08
N ASP A 345 14.18 4.46 -19.06
CA ASP A 345 14.66 3.50 -18.05
C ASP A 345 16.19 3.44 -17.99
N VAL A 346 16.79 2.71 -17.04
CA VAL A 346 18.23 2.43 -17.02
C VAL A 346 18.55 1.22 -17.91
N ALA A 347 19.40 1.42 -18.91
CA ALA A 347 19.76 0.39 -19.88
C ALA A 347 20.49 -0.79 -19.22
N SER A 348 19.96 -2.01 -19.37
CA SER A 348 20.56 -3.21 -18.78
C SER A 348 21.94 -3.54 -19.37
N PRO A 349 22.85 -4.14 -18.58
CA PRO A 349 24.17 -4.58 -19.07
C PRO A 349 24.08 -5.52 -20.28
N GLU A 350 23.04 -6.36 -20.32
CA GLU A 350 22.72 -7.28 -21.41
C GLU A 350 22.36 -6.52 -22.69
N PHE A 351 21.42 -5.57 -22.61
CA PHE A 351 21.01 -4.74 -23.76
C PHE A 351 22.19 -3.97 -24.35
N LEU A 352 23.06 -3.42 -23.51
CA LEU A 352 24.23 -2.65 -23.92
C LEU A 352 25.30 -3.48 -24.68
N THR A 353 25.15 -4.81 -24.76
CA THR A 353 25.98 -5.63 -25.67
C THR A 353 25.53 -5.55 -27.14
N HIS A 354 24.27 -5.22 -27.40
CA HIS A 354 23.64 -5.18 -28.73
C HIS A 354 23.76 -3.78 -29.38
N LYS A 355 24.99 -3.35 -29.68
CA LYS A 355 25.29 -1.99 -30.17
C LYS A 355 24.66 -1.63 -31.52
N GLU A 356 24.17 -2.61 -32.27
CA GLU A 356 23.36 -2.43 -33.47
C GLU A 356 21.93 -1.95 -33.19
N GLU A 357 21.36 -2.24 -32.01
CA GLU A 357 19.96 -1.97 -31.63
C GLU A 357 19.73 -0.56 -31.07
N TYR A 358 20.79 0.18 -30.73
CA TYR A 358 20.68 1.52 -30.13
C TYR A 358 21.62 2.58 -30.74
N ILE A 359 21.24 3.85 -30.60
CA ILE A 359 22.06 5.04 -30.92
C ILE A 359 22.69 5.52 -29.61
N GLU A 360 24.00 5.75 -29.57
CA GLU A 360 24.70 6.19 -28.34
C GLU A 360 24.94 7.71 -28.38
N CYS A 361 24.41 8.42 -27.38
CA CYS A 361 24.71 9.82 -27.06
C CYS A 361 25.55 9.86 -25.77
N VAL A 362 26.51 10.79 -25.68
CA VAL A 362 27.41 10.89 -24.51
C VAL A 362 27.42 12.33 -24.02
N VAL A 363 26.78 12.56 -22.88
CA VAL A 363 26.69 13.85 -22.17
C VAL A 363 27.70 13.89 -21.01
N ASP A 364 28.09 12.75 -20.46
CA ASP A 364 29.20 12.61 -19.50
C ASP A 364 30.03 11.36 -19.83
N ASP A 365 31.35 11.47 -19.76
CA ASP A 365 32.31 10.36 -19.93
C ASP A 365 32.97 9.91 -18.62
N GLY A 366 32.57 10.49 -17.49
CA GLY A 366 33.06 10.19 -16.14
C GLY A 366 32.73 8.79 -15.61
N GLU A 367 33.39 8.42 -14.51
CA GLU A 367 33.30 7.09 -13.88
C GLU A 367 31.93 6.79 -13.23
N TYR A 368 31.10 7.81 -13.01
CA TYR A 368 29.77 7.72 -12.37
C TYR A 368 28.59 7.83 -13.36
N GLN A 369 28.86 7.78 -14.67
CA GLN A 369 27.82 7.79 -15.69
C GLN A 369 26.84 6.61 -15.52
N ILE A 370 25.54 6.89 -15.64
CA ILE A 370 24.51 5.87 -15.88
C ILE A 370 24.16 5.84 -17.39
N PRO A 371 23.79 4.67 -17.94
CA PRO A 371 23.27 4.55 -19.30
C PRO A 371 21.74 4.65 -19.27
N VAL A 372 21.19 5.81 -19.61
CA VAL A 372 19.73 6.00 -19.73
C VAL A 372 19.26 5.49 -21.10
N PHE A 373 18.24 4.64 -21.13
CA PHE A 373 17.56 4.14 -22.31
C PHE A 373 16.31 4.96 -22.59
N LEU A 374 16.04 5.25 -23.86
CA LEU A 374 14.83 5.91 -24.35
C LEU A 374 14.29 5.17 -25.58
N GLN A 375 13.02 4.80 -25.55
CA GLN A 375 12.29 4.20 -26.67
C GLN A 375 10.96 4.91 -26.88
N THR A 376 10.48 4.92 -28.12
CA THR A 376 9.22 5.57 -28.49
C THR A 376 8.40 4.68 -29.43
N GLU A 377 7.09 4.72 -29.30
CA GLU A 377 6.16 3.94 -30.14
C GLU A 377 5.98 4.57 -31.53
N ILE A 378 6.05 5.91 -31.61
CA ILE A 378 5.80 6.69 -32.83
C ILE A 378 7.09 7.41 -33.29
N PRO A 379 7.21 7.82 -34.56
CA PRO A 379 8.37 8.59 -35.01
C PRO A 379 8.38 10.01 -34.41
N LEU A 380 9.30 10.27 -33.49
CA LEU A 380 9.60 11.60 -32.96
C LEU A 380 10.67 12.27 -33.84
N THR A 381 10.55 13.57 -34.13
CA THR A 381 11.46 14.29 -35.03
C THR A 381 12.26 15.38 -34.33
N ASP A 382 13.41 15.77 -34.90
CA ASP A 382 14.30 16.82 -34.35
C ASP A 382 14.63 16.62 -32.85
N VAL A 383 14.97 15.37 -32.52
CA VAL A 383 15.23 14.93 -31.15
C VAL A 383 16.61 15.43 -30.73
N SER A 384 16.65 16.27 -29.71
CA SER A 384 17.87 16.90 -29.21
C SER A 384 18.07 16.59 -27.74
N ILE A 385 19.29 16.23 -27.35
CA ILE A 385 19.70 16.03 -25.95
C ILE A 385 20.51 17.25 -25.52
N TYR A 386 20.14 17.81 -24.38
CA TYR A 386 20.70 19.03 -23.83
C TYR A 386 21.42 18.74 -22.51
N ARG A 387 22.59 19.34 -22.31
CA ARG A 387 23.12 19.57 -20.96
C ARG A 387 22.42 20.80 -20.40
N LEU A 388 21.81 20.67 -19.23
CA LEU A 388 21.01 21.72 -18.62
C LEU A 388 21.80 22.49 -17.55
N THR A 389 21.51 23.78 -17.43
CA THR A 389 21.86 24.60 -16.26
C THR A 389 20.64 25.42 -15.88
N MET A 390 20.07 25.18 -14.70
CA MET A 390 18.94 25.98 -14.20
C MET A 390 19.37 27.43 -14.01
N ASP A 391 18.64 28.37 -14.59
CA ASP A 391 18.89 29.81 -14.46
C ASP A 391 18.03 30.41 -13.35
N HIS A 392 16.71 30.22 -13.43
CA HIS A 392 15.76 30.65 -12.41
C HIS A 392 14.48 29.81 -12.39
N VAL A 393 13.62 30.08 -11.41
CA VAL A 393 12.24 29.58 -11.32
C VAL A 393 11.31 30.78 -11.48
N ASP A 394 10.23 30.63 -12.25
CA ASP A 394 9.32 31.73 -12.60
C ASP A 394 8.26 32.04 -11.52
N GLU A 395 7.35 32.97 -11.80
CA GLU A 395 6.26 33.33 -10.87
C GLU A 395 5.17 32.25 -10.72
N SER A 396 5.16 31.21 -11.57
CA SER A 396 4.26 30.04 -11.47
C SER A 396 4.87 28.87 -10.69
N GLY A 397 6.20 28.84 -10.54
CA GLY A 397 6.95 27.73 -9.96
C GLY A 397 7.64 26.84 -11.01
N THR A 398 7.56 27.18 -12.30
CA THR A 398 8.20 26.43 -13.39
C THR A 398 9.69 26.74 -13.44
N ALA A 399 10.53 25.70 -13.56
CA ALA A 399 11.97 25.85 -13.67
C ALA A 399 12.40 26.17 -15.11
N ILE A 400 13.23 27.20 -15.26
CA ILE A 400 13.76 27.68 -16.54
C ILE A 400 15.26 27.39 -16.60
N PHE A 401 15.68 26.72 -17.68
CA PHE A 401 17.03 26.22 -17.88
C PHE A 401 17.65 26.82 -19.14
N HIS A 402 18.96 27.04 -19.11
CA HIS A 402 19.75 27.16 -20.33
C HIS A 402 20.23 25.77 -20.78
N GLY A 403 20.11 25.46 -22.07
CA GLY A 403 20.42 24.13 -22.63
C GLY A 403 21.49 24.15 -23.72
N GLU A 404 22.64 23.51 -23.47
CA GLU A 404 23.66 23.26 -24.51
C GLU A 404 23.38 21.91 -25.20
N THR A 405 23.15 21.91 -26.52
CA THR A 405 22.83 20.69 -27.26
C THR A 405 24.07 19.81 -27.49
N GLU A 406 24.07 18.65 -26.85
CA GLU A 406 25.14 17.63 -26.93
C GLU A 406 24.94 16.69 -28.13
N CYS A 407 23.68 16.31 -28.40
CA CYS A 407 23.30 15.40 -29.47
C CYS A 407 22.04 15.91 -30.19
N ASN A 408 21.97 15.75 -31.51
CA ASN A 408 20.76 15.96 -32.31
C ASN A 408 20.58 14.77 -33.27
N LEU A 409 19.34 14.28 -33.36
CA LEU A 409 18.91 13.19 -34.22
C LEU A 409 17.72 13.67 -35.06
N PRO A 410 17.70 13.43 -36.38
CA PRO A 410 16.60 13.89 -37.22
C PRO A 410 15.28 13.17 -36.89
N GLU A 411 15.37 11.93 -36.42
CA GLU A 411 14.24 11.07 -36.06
C GLU A 411 14.67 10.07 -34.97
N LEU A 412 13.77 9.74 -34.05
CA LEU A 412 13.82 8.58 -33.15
C LEU A 412 12.54 7.76 -33.37
N ASN A 413 12.66 6.44 -33.45
CA ASN A 413 11.50 5.56 -33.69
C ASN A 413 11.71 4.17 -33.06
N ILE A 414 10.62 3.40 -32.98
CA ILE A 414 10.56 2.07 -32.34
C ILE A 414 11.60 1.03 -32.84
N GLN A 415 12.20 1.21 -34.03
CA GLN A 415 13.19 0.28 -34.58
C GLN A 415 14.59 0.46 -33.97
N LYS A 416 14.89 1.60 -33.35
CA LYS A 416 16.22 1.88 -32.82
C LYS A 416 16.20 2.90 -31.67
N SER A 417 16.29 2.40 -30.44
CA SER A 417 16.29 3.20 -29.21
C SER A 417 17.51 4.13 -29.09
N LEU A 418 17.40 5.12 -28.23
CA LEU A 418 18.50 6.01 -27.83
C LEU A 418 19.05 5.57 -26.47
N VAL A 419 20.37 5.55 -26.32
CA VAL A 419 21.05 5.43 -25.03
C VAL A 419 21.87 6.70 -24.78
N ILE A 420 21.61 7.38 -23.67
CA ILE A 420 22.34 8.56 -23.20
C ILE A 420 23.28 8.14 -22.07
N ARG A 421 24.58 8.42 -22.20
CA ARG A 421 25.56 8.31 -21.11
C ARG A 421 25.62 9.63 -20.37
N MET A 422 25.24 9.64 -19.10
CA MET A 422 25.06 10.85 -18.30
C MET A 422 25.21 10.57 -16.81
N THR A 423 25.70 11.54 -16.03
CA THR A 423 25.69 11.47 -14.56
C THR A 423 24.53 12.31 -14.02
N MET A 424 23.80 11.80 -13.03
CA MET A 424 22.76 12.54 -12.30
C MET A 424 23.37 13.32 -11.14
N VAL A 425 23.10 14.62 -11.03
CA VAL A 425 23.75 15.50 -10.04
C VAL A 425 22.73 16.22 -9.15
N GLY A 426 22.26 15.52 -8.11
CA GLY A 426 21.30 16.04 -7.14
C GLY A 426 19.85 15.84 -7.60
N THR A 427 18.97 16.78 -7.22
CA THR A 427 17.51 16.71 -7.44
C THR A 427 17.00 17.76 -8.43
N VAL A 428 17.87 18.25 -9.31
CA VAL A 428 17.54 19.22 -10.37
C VAL A 428 18.11 18.66 -11.67
N PRO A 429 17.33 18.51 -12.76
CA PRO A 429 17.83 17.94 -14.01
C PRO A 429 19.05 18.69 -14.55
N ASN A 430 20.14 17.95 -14.76
CA ASN A 430 21.34 18.43 -15.42
C ASN A 430 21.47 17.93 -16.87
N VAL A 431 20.50 17.14 -17.34
CA VAL A 431 20.32 16.68 -18.72
C VAL A 431 18.84 16.74 -19.07
N GLY A 432 18.51 17.10 -20.31
CA GLY A 432 17.15 17.11 -20.83
C GLY A 432 17.06 16.61 -22.26
N ILE A 433 15.83 16.35 -22.69
CA ILE A 433 15.47 15.95 -24.05
C ILE A 433 14.44 16.93 -24.60
N GLY A 434 14.53 17.26 -25.89
CA GLY A 434 13.47 17.98 -26.57
C GLY A 434 13.26 17.48 -27.99
N TYR A 435 12.02 17.29 -28.40
CA TYR A 435 11.63 16.69 -29.66
C TYR A 435 10.37 17.35 -30.23
N SER A 436 10.12 17.12 -31.51
CA SER A 436 9.02 17.69 -32.27
C SER A 436 8.06 16.58 -32.73
N LEU A 437 6.78 16.74 -32.38
CA LEU A 437 5.68 15.87 -32.78
C LEU A 437 4.61 16.73 -33.49
N GLY A 438 4.41 16.50 -34.79
CA GLY A 438 3.62 17.39 -35.64
C GLY A 438 4.30 18.75 -35.82
N GLU A 439 3.58 19.84 -35.56
CA GLU A 439 4.13 21.21 -35.57
C GLU A 439 4.57 21.69 -34.17
N GLN A 440 4.35 20.89 -33.12
CA GLN A 440 4.66 21.25 -31.73
C GLN A 440 5.99 20.65 -31.28
N ARG A 441 6.74 21.42 -30.47
CA ARG A 441 7.99 20.99 -29.82
C ARG A 441 7.78 20.92 -28.31
N TYR A 442 8.39 19.90 -27.71
CA TYR A 442 8.32 19.58 -26.28
C TYR A 442 9.74 19.53 -25.70
N THR A 443 9.89 19.82 -24.41
CA THR A 443 11.18 19.84 -23.70
C THR A 443 11.02 19.35 -22.27
N TYR A 444 11.81 18.35 -21.89
CA TYR A 444 11.75 17.67 -20.60
C TYR A 444 13.12 17.57 -19.94
N GLY A 445 13.16 17.71 -18.62
CA GLY A 445 14.29 17.30 -17.79
C GLY A 445 14.27 15.79 -17.61
N ILE A 446 15.44 15.15 -17.65
CA ILE A 446 15.58 13.76 -17.20
C ILE A 446 15.87 13.79 -15.71
N ALA A 447 15.02 13.14 -14.93
CA ALA A 447 15.08 13.08 -13.48
C ALA A 447 15.11 11.63 -12.98
N MET A 448 15.42 11.45 -11.69
CA MET A 448 15.50 10.13 -11.05
C MET A 448 14.87 10.18 -9.67
N SER A 449 13.98 9.24 -9.38
CA SER A 449 13.33 9.07 -8.10
C SER A 449 14.36 8.79 -7.01
N GLY A 450 14.31 9.57 -5.92
CA GLY A 450 15.12 9.35 -4.72
C GLY A 450 14.64 8.19 -3.83
N MET A 451 13.57 7.48 -4.21
CA MET A 451 12.97 6.40 -3.41
C MET A 451 13.43 5.01 -3.86
N ASP A 452 13.41 4.75 -5.16
CA ASP A 452 13.65 3.45 -5.81
C ASP A 452 14.71 3.53 -6.93
N GLY A 453 15.04 4.72 -7.41
CA GLY A 453 16.00 4.94 -8.50
C GLY A 453 15.39 4.84 -9.91
N SER A 454 14.06 4.80 -10.05
CA SER A 454 13.39 4.88 -11.34
C SER A 454 13.65 6.22 -12.03
N LEU A 455 13.66 6.23 -13.36
CA LEU A 455 13.80 7.46 -14.15
C LEU A 455 12.43 8.00 -14.56
N TYR A 456 12.31 9.31 -14.61
CA TYR A 456 11.11 10.00 -15.11
C TYR A 456 11.49 11.24 -15.90
N LEU A 457 10.51 11.80 -16.60
CA LEU A 457 10.61 13.06 -17.34
C LEU A 457 9.79 14.13 -16.62
N GLU A 458 10.35 15.32 -16.44
CA GLU A 458 9.64 16.49 -15.88
C GLU A 458 9.57 17.63 -16.90
N ASP A 459 8.46 18.37 -16.92
CA ASP A 459 8.27 19.53 -17.81
C ASP A 459 9.29 20.63 -17.50
N ILE A 460 10.02 21.10 -18.51
CA ILE A 460 10.97 22.21 -18.37
C ILE A 460 10.89 23.20 -19.53
N ILE A 461 11.22 24.46 -19.24
CA ILE A 461 11.44 25.49 -20.27
C ILE A 461 12.95 25.58 -20.52
N ILE A 462 13.36 25.54 -21.80
CA ILE A 462 14.75 25.73 -22.23
C ILE A 462 14.86 27.03 -23.06
N GLU A 463 15.75 27.94 -22.65
CA GLU A 463 16.10 29.20 -23.36
C GLU A 463 17.50 29.18 -24.00
#